data_AF-A0A968D534-F1
#
_entry.id   AF-A0A968D534-F1
#
_cell.length_a   1.000
_cell.length_b   1.000
_cell.length_c   1.000
_cell.angle_alpha   90.00
_cell.angle_beta   90.00
_cell.angle_gamma   90.00
#
_symmetry.space_group_name_H-M   'P 1'
#
loop_
_entity.id
_entity.type
_entity.pdbx_description
1 polymer ?
#
loop_
_entity_poly.entity_id
_entity_poly.type
_entity_poly.pdbx_seq_one_letter_code
_entity_poly.pdbx_strand_id
1 'polypeptide(L)' 'MTKNEIQVGGQAVIEGVMMRSKDAYSVAVRRSDSSIYVRKQPYVSFARKY' A
#
# COMPACT_ATOMS: atom_id res chain seq x y z
N MET A 1 -22.56 -3.12 17.12
CA MET A 1 -21.78 -3.30 15.88
C MET A 1 -20.49 -2.48 16.00
N THR A 2 -19.38 -3.12 16.36
CA THR A 2 -18.07 -2.44 16.36
C THR A 2 -17.68 -2.21 14.90
N LYS A 3 -17.61 -0.95 14.49
CA LYS A 3 -17.22 -0.57 13.14
C LYS A 3 -15.73 -0.91 12.99
N ASN A 4 -15.42 -2.08 12.44
CA ASN A 4 -14.06 -2.44 12.03
C ASN A 4 -13.68 -1.59 10.82
N GLU A 5 -13.33 -0.32 11.07
CA GLU A 5 -12.82 0.55 10.03
C GLU A 5 -11.47 0.00 9.55
N ILE A 6 -11.41 -0.36 8.27
CA ILE A 6 -10.18 -0.79 7.63
C ILE A 6 -9.26 0.44 7.59
N GLN A 7 -8.29 0.49 8.50
CA GLN A 7 -7.25 1.53 8.47
C GLN A 7 -6.40 1.35 7.22
N VAL A 8 -6.65 2.22 6.23
CA VAL A 8 -5.85 2.34 5.01
C VAL A 8 -5.29 3.76 4.94
N GLY A 9 -3.98 3.85 4.74
CA GLY A 9 -3.27 5.10 4.50
C GLY A 9 -2.67 5.13 3.10
N GLY A 10 -2.57 6.32 2.53
CA GLY A 10 -1.94 6.54 1.22
C GLY A 10 -0.75 7.49 1.31
N GLN A 11 0.22 7.32 0.42
CA GLN A 11 1.34 8.25 0.24
C GLN A 11 1.62 8.45 -1.25
N ALA A 12 1.92 9.68 -1.64
CA ALA A 12 2.39 9.98 -2.99
C ALA A 12 3.82 9.45 -3.20
N VAL A 13 4.07 8.87 -4.36
CA VAL A 13 5.41 8.47 -4.83
C VAL A 13 5.65 9.08 -6.20
N ILE A 14 6.89 9.08 -6.69
CA ILE A 14 7.34 9.86 -7.87
C ILE A 14 6.31 9.89 -9.00
N GLU A 15 6.03 8.74 -9.63
CA GLU A 15 5.07 8.61 -10.73
C GLU A 15 3.87 7.74 -10.33
N GLY A 16 3.40 7.88 -9.08
CA GLY A 16 2.39 6.95 -8.59
C GLY A 16 1.88 7.16 -7.17
N VAL A 17 1.24 6.12 -6.65
CA VAL A 17 0.68 6.11 -5.30
C VAL A 17 1.04 4.82 -4.56
N MET A 18 1.28 4.94 -3.26
CA MET A 18 1.35 3.83 -2.34
C MET A 18 0.08 3.80 -1.49
N MET A 19 -0.50 2.62 -1.30
CA MET A 19 -1.58 2.36 -0.36
C MET A 19 -1.14 1.28 0.64
N ARG A 20 -1.44 1.45 1.92
CA ARG A 20 -1.04 0.50 2.98
C ARG A 20 -2.16 0.25 3.96
N SER A 21 -2.35 -1.02 4.32
CA SER A 21 -3.20 -1.47 5.42
C SER A 21 -2.34 -2.10 6.54
N LYS A 22 -2.99 -2.73 7.53
CA LYS A 22 -2.29 -3.42 8.62
C LYS A 22 -1.44 -4.61 8.15
N ASP A 23 -1.83 -5.27 7.06
CA ASP A 23 -1.29 -6.58 6.65
C ASP A 23 -0.60 -6.56 5.29
N ALA A 24 -0.76 -5.49 4.51
CA ALA A 24 -0.17 -5.38 3.18
C ALA A 24 0.07 -3.92 2.79
N TYR A 25 0.95 -3.74 1.82
CA TYR A 25 1.03 -2.51 1.04
C TYR A 25 1.00 -2.81 -0.46
N SER A 26 0.59 -1.81 -1.22
CA SER A 26 0.56 -1.83 -2.67
C SER A 26 1.16 -0.53 -3.20
N VAL A 27 1.92 -0.62 -4.28
CA VAL A 27 2.47 0.53 -5.00
C VAL A 27 2.02 0.43 -6.45
N ALA A 28 1.39 1.50 -6.94
CA ALA A 28 1.06 1.66 -8.35
C ALA A 28 1.93 2.76 -8.94
N VAL A 29 2.60 2.50 -10.06
CA VAL A 29 3.42 3.48 -10.78
C VAL A 29 3.09 3.48 -12.27
N ARG A 30 3.14 4.67 -12.88
CA ARG A 30 3.06 4.83 -14.33
C ARG A 30 4.41 4.53 -14.97
N ARG A 31 4.42 3.67 -15.98
CA ARG A 31 5.58 3.38 -16.83
C ARG A 31 5.68 4.36 -17.99
N SER A 32 6.84 4.38 -18.64
CA SER A 32 7.09 5.23 -19.82
C SER A 32 6.17 4.92 -21.00
N ASP A 33 5.65 3.70 -21.10
CA ASP A 33 4.68 3.25 -22.11
C ASP A 33 3.22 3.62 -21.74
N SER A 34 3.03 4.48 -20.73
CA SER A 34 1.73 4.86 -20.15
C SER A 34 0.95 3.72 -19.46
N SER A 35 1.52 2.51 -19.36
CA SER A 35 0.92 1.43 -18.58
C SER A 35 1.08 1.67 -17.08
N ILE A 36 0.20 1.08 -16.28
CA ILE A 36 0.30 1.08 -14.82
C ILE A 36 0.87 -0.26 -14.35
N TYR A 37 1.97 -0.20 -13.60
CA TYR A 37 2.47 -1.34 -12.87
C TYR A 37 1.95 -1.30 -11.43
N VAL A 38 1.49 -2.44 -10.92
CA VAL A 38 1.08 -2.58 -9.52
C VAL A 38 1.89 -3.68 -8.85
N ARG A 39 2.50 -3.37 -7.71
CA ARG A 39 3.19 -4.35 -6.86
C ARG A 39 2.52 -4.40 -5.50
N LYS A 40 2.02 -5.57 -5.12
CA LYS A 40 1.46 -5.85 -3.78
C LYS A 40 2.42 -6.71 -2.98
N GLN A 41 2.62 -6.38 -1.71
CA GLN A 41 3.44 -7.17 -0.79
C GLN A 41 2.80 -7.27 0.59
N PRO A 42 2.96 -8.41 1.30
CA PRO A 42 2.61 -8.50 2.72
C PRO A 42 3.43 -7.49 3.54
N TYR A 43 2.80 -6.93 4.56
CA TYR A 43 3.43 -6.03 5.51
C TYR A 43 3.39 -6.63 6.92
N VAL A 44 4.57 -6.88 7.47
CA VAL A 44 4.71 -7.27 8.88
C VAL A 44 5.31 -6.09 9.62
N SER A 45 4.53 -5.49 10.53
CA SER A 45 5.01 -4.41 11.39
C SER A 45 6.18 -4.89 12.24
N PHE A 46 7.26 -4.10 12.32
CA PHE A 46 8.39 -4.38 13.20
C PHE A 46 7.96 -4.50 14.68
N ALA A 47 6.99 -3.69 15.12
CA ALA A 47 6.42 -3.75 16.46
C ALA A 47 5.56 -5.00 16.75
N ARG A 48 5.25 -5.81 15.73
CA ARG A 48 4.64 -7.14 15.91
C ARG A 48 5.65 -8.27 15.81
N LYS A 49 6.86 -7.98 15.34
CA LYS A 49 7.92 -8.97 15.13
C LYS A 49 8.76 -9.19 16.40
N TYR A 50 8.72 -8.24 17.33
CA TYR A 50 9.37 -8.24 18.64
C TYR A 50 8.34 -7.81 19.69
#